data_AF-A0A1F8NL79-F1
#
_entry.id   AF-A0A1F8NL79-F1
#
_cell.length_a   1.000
_cell.length_b   1.000
_cell.length_c   1.000
_cell.angle_alpha   90.00
_cell.angle_beta   90.00
_cell.angle_gamma   90.00
#
_symmetry.space_group_name_H-M   'P 1'
#
loop_
_entity.id
_entity.type
_entity.pdbx_description
1 polymer ?
#
loop_
_entity_poly.entity_id
_entity_poly.type
_entity_poly.pdbx_seq_one_letter_code
_entity_poly.pdbx_strand_id
1 'polypeptide(L)'
;MPVARSLVFVLETGGIVVDWGDGRVQDPLTRAFIPCQESDVDRVVTDGGLNSLRNNGRLEGYDAATVFLRPLPEPPRKTLE
;
A
#
# COMPACT_ATOMS: atom_id res chain seq x y z
N MET A 1 -8.65 -4.05 4.15
CA MET A 1 -8.11 -3.41 5.37
C MET A 1 -8.04 -1.91 5.14
N PRO A 2 -8.67 -1.08 6.00
CA PRO A 2 -8.57 0.37 5.90
C PRO A 2 -7.22 0.86 6.41
N VAL A 3 -6.56 1.72 5.64
CA VAL A 3 -5.32 2.42 6.01
C VAL A 3 -5.50 3.91 5.79
N ALA A 4 -4.88 4.74 6.62
CA ALA A 4 -4.93 6.18 6.44
C ALA A 4 -4.21 6.58 5.15
N ARG A 5 -4.81 7.48 4.37
CA ARG A 5 -4.21 7.98 3.12
C ARG A 5 -2.87 8.68 3.37
N SER A 6 -2.69 9.30 4.54
CA SER A 6 -1.42 9.92 4.95
C SER A 6 -0.27 8.92 5.07
N LEU A 7 -0.56 7.63 5.19
CA LEU A 7 0.43 6.54 5.23
C LEU A 7 0.77 6.05 3.82
N VAL A 8 0.15 6.58 2.76
CA VAL A 8 0.43 6.14 1.39
C VAL A 8 1.19 7.23 0.67
N PHE A 9 2.37 6.88 0.17
CA PHE A 9 3.27 7.83 -0.48
C PHE A 9 4.05 7.17 -1.61
N VAL A 10 4.72 8.01 -2.38
CA VAL A 10 5.51 7.62 -3.54
C VAL A 10 6.98 7.80 -3.18
N LEU A 11 7.75 6.74 -3.37
CA LEU A 11 9.20 6.76 -3.22
C LEU A 11 9.85 7.54 -4.37
N GLU A 12 11.10 7.98 -4.20
CA GLU A 12 11.91 8.56 -5.30
C GLU A 12 11.98 7.66 -6.54
N THR A 13 11.88 6.35 -6.35
CA THR A 13 11.85 5.37 -7.45
C THR A 13 10.55 5.39 -8.26
N GLY A 14 9.55 6.18 -7.85
CA GLY A 14 8.21 6.24 -8.43
C GLY A 14 7.27 5.12 -7.94
N GLY A 15 7.75 4.24 -7.06
CA GLY A 15 6.96 3.19 -6.44
C GLY A 15 5.99 3.74 -5.41
N ILE A 16 4.71 3.40 -5.51
CA ILE A 16 3.71 3.74 -4.49
C ILE A 16 3.79 2.70 -3.39
N VAL A 17 3.97 3.13 -2.15
CA VAL A 17 4.10 2.27 -0.97
C VAL A 17 3.16 2.69 0.15
N VAL A 18 2.90 1.77 1.06
CA VAL A 18 2.07 1.99 2.25
C VAL A 18 2.94 1.87 3.50
N ASP A 19 3.02 2.91 4.29
CA ASP A 19 3.68 2.93 5.59
C ASP A 19 2.92 2.07 6.60
N TRP A 20 3.66 1.15 7.20
CA TRP A 20 3.19 0.31 8.29
C TRP A 20 3.71 0.79 9.66
N GLY A 21 4.47 1.89 9.69
CA GLY A 21 5.20 2.37 10.84
C GLY A 21 6.55 1.68 11.00
N ASP A 22 7.32 2.10 12.01
CA ASP A 22 8.63 1.52 12.36
C ASP A 22 9.69 1.65 11.23
N GLY A 23 9.53 2.64 10.34
CA GLY A 23 10.40 2.80 9.16
C GLY A 23 10.24 1.68 8.13
N ARG A 24 9.09 1.00 8.13
CA ARG A 24 8.78 -0.08 7.19
C ARG A 24 7.60 0.31 6.32
N VAL A 25 7.81 0.24 5.03
CA VAL A 25 6.76 0.41 4.04
C VAL A 25 6.51 -0.92 3.36
N GLN A 26 5.30 -1.08 2.83
CA GLN A 26 4.93 -2.23 2.03
C GLN A 26 4.63 -1.77 0.62
N ASP A 27 5.27 -2.41 -0.34
CA ASP A 27 4.91 -2.27 -1.74
C ASP A 27 3.62 -3.08 -2.01
N PRO A 28 2.51 -2.46 -2.41
CA PRO A 28 1.24 -3.16 -2.69
C PRO A 28 1.30 -4.03 -3.96
N LEU A 29 2.24 -3.75 -4.87
CA LEU A 29 2.47 -4.50 -6.10
C LEU A 29 3.18 -5.82 -5.79
N THR A 30 4.36 -5.74 -5.18
CA THR A 30 5.23 -6.90 -4.89
C THR A 30 4.93 -7.56 -3.54
N ARG A 31 4.26 -6.84 -2.64
CA ARG A 31 4.03 -7.19 -1.23
C ARG A 31 5.30 -7.29 -0.40
N ALA A 32 6.42 -6.81 -0.92
CA ALA A 32 7.66 -6.73 -0.17
C ALA A 32 7.55 -5.64 0.90
N PHE A 33 8.03 -5.97 2.10
CA PHE A 33 8.31 -4.96 3.10
C PHE A 33 9.70 -4.40 2.83
N ILE A 34 9.77 -3.09 2.68
CA ILE A 34 10.97 -2.36 2.31
C ILE A 34 11.28 -1.43 3.48
N PRO A 35 12.53 -1.41 3.98
CA PRO A 35 12.94 -0.37 4.90
C PRO A 35 12.91 0.97 4.15
N CYS A 36 12.19 1.94 4.69
CA CYS A 36 12.07 3.26 4.10
C CYS A 36 12.44 4.29 5.14
N GLN A 37 13.31 5.23 4.77
CA GLN A 37 13.57 6.39 5.60
C GLN A 37 12.72 7.56 5.09
N GLU A 38 12.52 8.57 5.93
CA GLU A 38 11.81 9.80 5.52
C GLU A 38 12.48 10.47 4.31
N SER A 39 13.78 10.28 4.12
CA SER A 39 14.52 10.78 2.95
C SER A 39 14.19 10.07 1.64
N ASP A 40 13.66 8.84 1.66
CA ASP A 40 13.26 8.10 0.44
C ASP A 40 11.88 8.53 -0.08
N VAL A 41 11.13 9.32 0.71
CA VAL A 41 9.79 9.78 0.38
C VAL A 41 9.87 10.98 -0.54
N ASP A 42 9.47 10.82 -1.81
CA ASP A 42 9.44 11.92 -2.79
C ASP A 42 8.20 12.78 -2.59
N ARG A 43 7.01 12.15 -2.58
CA ARG A 43 5.74 12.86 -2.45
C ARG A 43 4.63 12.01 -1.87
N VAL A 44 3.61 12.68 -1.36
CA VAL A 44 2.35 12.05 -0.94
C VAL A 44 1.60 11.47 -2.15
N VAL A 45 0.88 10.36 -1.95
CA VAL A 45 0.15 9.72 -3.05
C VAL A 45 -0.96 10.63 -3.61
N THR A 46 -1.01 10.75 -4.92
CA THR A 46 -2.08 11.48 -5.63
C THR A 46 -3.24 10.55 -5.95
N ASP A 47 -4.41 11.12 -6.26
CA ASP A 47 -5.57 10.32 -6.69
C ASP A 47 -5.28 9.50 -7.94
N GLY A 48 -4.41 10.00 -8.83
CA GLY A 48 -3.94 9.25 -9.99
C GLY A 48 -3.15 7.99 -9.59
N GLY A 49 -2.30 8.09 -8.57
CA GLY A 49 -1.56 6.94 -8.04
C GLY A 49 -2.48 5.91 -7.38
N LEU A 50 -3.45 6.35 -6.58
CA LEU A 50 -4.46 5.48 -5.99
C LEU A 50 -5.34 4.81 -7.07
N ASN A 51 -5.70 5.55 -8.11
CA ASN A 51 -6.46 4.99 -9.23
C ASN A 51 -5.65 3.91 -9.97
N SER A 52 -4.34 4.09 -10.13
CA SER A 52 -3.45 3.05 -10.66
C SER A 52 -3.42 1.80 -9.77
N LEU A 53 -3.34 1.96 -8.45
CA LEU A 53 -3.41 0.81 -7.52
C LEU A 53 -4.77 0.09 -7.56
N ARG A 54 -5.86 0.85 -7.71
CA ARG A 54 -7.21 0.32 -7.89
C ARG A 54 -7.33 -0.46 -9.21
N ASN A 55 -6.83 0.09 -10.31
CA ASN A 55 -6.82 -0.58 -11.63
C ASN A 55 -5.97 -1.85 -11.62
N ASN A 56 -4.89 -1.88 -10.83
CA ASN A 56 -4.08 -3.09 -10.61
C ASN A 56 -4.72 -4.09 -9.61
N GLY A 57 -5.96 -3.84 -9.16
CA GLY A 57 -6.72 -4.72 -8.28
C GLY A 57 -6.20 -4.77 -6.84
N ARG A 58 -5.34 -3.83 -6.43
CA ARG A 58 -4.73 -3.79 -5.09
C ARG A 58 -5.57 -3.03 -4.07
N LEU A 59 -6.40 -2.11 -4.54
CA LEU A 59 -7.41 -1.43 -3.74
C LEU A 59 -8.80 -2.00 -4.02
N GLU A 60 -9.63 -2.04 -2.99
CA GLU A 60 -11.08 -2.09 -3.15
C GLU A 60 -11.64 -0.71 -3.46
N GLY A 61 -11.12 0.30 -2.77
CA GLY A 61 -11.52 1.69 -2.92
C GLY A 61 -10.58 2.61 -2.15
N TYR A 62 -10.80 3.91 -2.31
CA TYR A 62 -10.13 4.94 -1.53
C TYR A 62 -11.03 6.17 -1.45
N ASP A 63 -10.87 6.92 -0.37
CA ASP A 63 -11.53 8.18 -0.08
C ASP A 63 -10.48 9.26 0.25
N ALA A 64 -10.95 10.46 0.59
CA ALA A 64 -10.09 11.59 0.93
C ALA A 64 -9.15 11.30 2.12
N ALA A 65 -9.59 10.47 3.08
CA ALA A 65 -8.85 10.18 4.31
C ALA A 65 -8.35 8.74 4.41
N THR A 66 -8.97 7.79 3.70
CA THR A 66 -8.79 6.35 3.94
C THR A 66 -8.64 5.61 2.62
N VAL A 67 -7.70 4.68 2.58
CA VAL A 67 -7.47 3.77 1.46
C VAL A 67 -7.88 2.36 1.90
N PHE A 68 -8.72 1.69 1.12
CA PHE A 68 -9.16 0.33 1.38
C PHE A 68 -8.31 -0.63 0.55
N LEU A 69 -7.23 -1.15 1.16
CA LEU A 69 -6.43 -2.20 0.57
C LEU A 69 -7.25 -3.48 0.50
N ARG A 70 -7.28 -4.11 -0.68
CA ARG A 70 -7.95 -5.39 -0.85
C ARG A 70 -7.20 -6.44 -0.03
N PRO A 71 -7.85 -7.10 0.95
CA PRO A 71 -7.22 -8.20 1.65
C PRO A 71 -6.91 -9.29 0.62
N LEU A 72 -5.77 -9.93 0.81
CA LEU A 72 -5.44 -11.20 0.17
C LEU A 72 -6.66 -12.14 0.25
N PRO A 73 -7.00 -12.93 -0.79
CA PRO A 73 -7.73 -14.17 -0.53
C PRO A 73 -6.96 -14.90 0.57
N GLU A 74 -7.66 -15.31 1.65
CA GLU A 74 -7.04 -16.09 2.72
C GLU A 74 -6.16 -17.17 2.07
N PRO A 75 -4.89 -17.34 2.50
CA PRO A 75 -4.14 -18.52 2.07
C PRO A 75 -5.04 -19.72 2.33
N PRO A 76 -5.16 -20.69 1.39
CA PRO A 76 -6.01 -21.84 1.62
C PRO A 76 -5.62 -22.39 2.98
N ARG A 77 -6.55 -22.31 3.94
CA ARG A 77 -6.35 -22.91 5.25
C ARG A 77 -5.97 -24.33 4.92
N LYS A 78 -4.72 -24.71 5.15
CA LYS A 78 -4.39 -26.13 5.23
C LYS A 78 -5.33 -26.62 6.30
N THR A 79 -6.36 -27.34 5.89
CA THR A 79 -7.12 -28.20 6.78
C THR A 79 -6.04 -29.02 7.49
N LEU A 80 -5.84 -28.75 8.78
CA LEU A 80 -5.10 -29.66 9.62
C LEU A 80 -5.95 -30.92 9.67
N GLU A 81 -5.39 -31.97 9.08
CA GLU A 81 -5.69 -33.41 9.25
C GLU A 81 -7.01 -33.94 8.66
#